data_AF-A0A934L1C0-F1
#
_entry.id   AF-A0A934L1C0-F1
#
_cell.length_a   1.000
_cell.length_b   1.000
_cell.length_c   1.000
_cell.angle_alpha   90.00
_cell.angle_beta   90.00
_cell.angle_gamma   90.00
#
_symmetry.space_group_name_H-M   'P 1'
#
loop_
_entity.id
_entity.type
_entity.pdbx_description
1 polymer ?
#
loop_
_entity_poly.entity_id
_entity_poly.type
_entity_poly.pdbx_seq_one_letter_code
_entity_poly.pdbx_strand_id
1 'polypeptide(L)'
;MTTPPDPNTQAILLLTAPLRAGASRVASEPLSLGEYNALALALHENGRTPSDLLGRDAQALLDRCRGALDGERLRALLARGFALAQAWDEWQARGIWVVSRAESRYPKRLRDRLERSAPPVLFGCGELTLGERGGLAIVGSRSATDDDLAFARANGALAASAGRVVVSGGARGVDTAAMQGALDAGGSVVGVLADGLARAAVDRSHRDAMQSGRLLLLSTADPAAAEAATDRLPRRRFATTPSGLGRSIGWGPPARRPRPQPTGCRVVASRRPRQASAAPLAGALRPPESSRRATILRPTDPMRASTSASRCSATA
;
A
#
# COMPACT_ATOMS: atom_id res chain seq x y z
N MET A 1 0.05 -9.60 29.74
CA MET A 1 -1.10 -8.70 29.52
C MET A 1 -0.88 -8.03 28.17
N THR A 2 -1.79 -8.21 27.23
CA THR A 2 -1.77 -7.51 25.93
C THR A 2 -2.00 -6.02 26.18
N THR A 3 -1.22 -5.16 25.52
CA THR A 3 -1.43 -3.71 25.64
C THR A 3 -2.70 -3.35 24.86
N PRO A 4 -3.66 -2.61 25.44
CA PRO A 4 -4.87 -2.22 24.73
C PRO A 4 -4.53 -1.30 23.54
N PRO A 5 -5.41 -1.24 22.51
CA PRO A 5 -5.26 -0.28 21.43
C PRO A 5 -5.28 1.16 21.96
N ASP A 6 -4.62 2.06 21.23
CA ASP A 6 -4.81 3.51 21.41
C ASP A 6 -6.31 3.85 21.36
N PRO A 7 -6.83 4.78 22.19
CA PRO A 7 -8.27 5.08 22.23
C PRO A 7 -8.87 5.49 20.88
N ASN A 8 -8.13 6.20 20.01
CA ASN A 8 -8.61 6.51 18.67
C ASN A 8 -8.65 5.25 17.82
N THR A 9 -7.58 4.44 17.86
CA THR A 9 -7.54 3.16 17.16
C THR A 9 -8.67 2.22 17.62
N GLN A 10 -8.98 2.20 18.92
CA GLN A 10 -10.09 1.45 19.49
C GLN A 10 -11.43 1.89 18.88
N ALA A 11 -11.72 3.19 18.88
CA ALA A 11 -12.94 3.73 18.29
C ALA A 11 -13.04 3.41 16.79
N ILE A 12 -11.93 3.58 16.05
CA ILE A 12 -11.89 3.32 14.61
C ILE A 12 -12.14 1.84 14.32
N LEU A 13 -11.53 0.93 15.09
CA LEU A 13 -11.77 -0.51 14.96
C LEU A 13 -13.23 -0.88 15.26
N LEU A 14 -13.80 -0.34 16.33
CA LEU A 14 -15.22 -0.54 16.65
C LEU A 14 -16.15 -0.06 15.54
N LEU A 15 -15.78 1.00 14.83
CA LEU A 15 -16.59 1.55 13.75
C LEU A 15 -16.37 0.86 12.40
N THR A 16 -15.16 0.39 12.10
CA THR A 16 -14.76 0.02 10.72
C THR A 16 -14.35 -1.44 10.55
N ALA A 17 -13.97 -2.13 11.62
CA ALA A 17 -13.54 -3.52 11.53
C ALA A 17 -14.73 -4.50 11.59
N PRO A 18 -14.69 -5.60 10.82
CA PRO A 18 -15.69 -6.67 10.91
C PRO A 18 -15.72 -7.38 12.28
N LEU A 19 -14.56 -7.51 12.95
CA LEU A 19 -14.42 -8.15 14.27
C LEU A 19 -15.01 -9.57 14.29
N ARG A 20 -14.60 -10.41 13.34
CA ARG A 20 -15.16 -11.77 13.14
C ARG A 20 -14.68 -12.83 14.14
N ALA A 21 -13.86 -12.44 15.13
CA ALA A 21 -13.46 -13.31 16.22
C ALA A 21 -14.68 -13.61 17.10
N GLY A 22 -15.08 -14.89 17.17
CA GLY A 22 -16.29 -15.33 17.85
C GLY A 22 -17.49 -15.46 16.92
N ALA A 23 -18.17 -16.60 16.96
CA ALA A 23 -19.25 -17.02 16.06
C ALA A 23 -20.55 -16.17 16.10
N SER A 24 -20.53 -14.99 16.71
CA SER A 24 -21.70 -14.12 16.80
C SER A 24 -21.78 -13.24 15.56
N ARG A 25 -22.79 -13.47 14.70
CA ARG A 25 -23.17 -12.54 13.63
C ARG A 25 -23.38 -11.16 14.27
N VAL A 26 -22.53 -10.20 13.91
CA VAL A 26 -22.69 -8.81 14.33
C VAL A 26 -23.98 -8.27 13.73
N ALA A 27 -24.84 -7.68 14.57
CA ALA A 27 -26.16 -7.16 14.16
C ALA A 27 -26.08 -5.91 13.25
N SER A 28 -24.92 -5.27 13.15
CA SER A 28 -24.72 -4.03 12.40
C SER A 28 -23.45 -4.08 11.55
N GLU A 29 -23.59 -3.76 10.27
CA GLU A 29 -22.49 -3.71 9.31
C GLU A 29 -21.50 -2.58 9.67
N PRO A 30 -20.18 -2.84 9.66
CA PRO A 30 -19.17 -1.81 9.87
C PRO A 30 -19.31 -0.65 8.87
N LEU A 31 -18.82 0.53 9.24
CA LEU A 31 -18.83 1.68 8.35
C LEU A 31 -17.94 1.43 7.14
N SER A 32 -18.47 1.75 5.96
CA SER A 32 -17.68 1.87 4.75
C SER A 32 -16.67 3.03 4.88
N LEU A 33 -15.66 3.04 4.01
CA LEU A 33 -14.67 4.11 3.98
C LEU A 33 -15.31 5.49 3.76
N GLY A 34 -16.35 5.59 2.93
CA GLY A 34 -17.04 6.85 2.67
C GLY A 34 -17.76 7.37 3.91
N GLU A 35 -18.51 6.48 4.58
CA GLU A 35 -19.22 6.77 5.83
C GLU A 35 -18.25 7.18 6.94
N TYR A 36 -17.17 6.42 7.14
CA TYR A 36 -16.15 6.76 8.14
C TYR A 36 -15.45 8.08 7.83
N ASN A 37 -15.17 8.40 6.55
CA ASN A 37 -14.60 9.69 6.19
C ASN A 37 -15.55 10.86 6.49
N ALA A 38 -16.86 10.69 6.25
CA ALA A 38 -17.85 11.71 6.59
C ALA A 38 -17.93 11.93 8.09
N LEU A 39 -17.94 10.85 8.87
CA LEU A 39 -17.91 10.92 10.34
C LEU A 39 -16.61 11.58 10.85
N ALA A 40 -15.45 11.18 10.32
CA ALA A 40 -14.17 11.74 10.71
C ALA A 40 -14.08 13.25 10.40
N LEU A 41 -14.65 13.69 9.27
CA LEU A 41 -14.75 15.11 8.93
C LEU A 41 -15.64 15.86 9.91
N ALA A 42 -16.85 15.34 10.20
CA ALA A 42 -17.77 15.95 11.15
C ALA A 42 -17.15 16.07 12.57
N LEU A 43 -16.45 15.04 13.03
CA LEU A 43 -15.71 15.09 14.29
C LEU A 43 -14.65 16.20 14.28
N HIS A 44 -13.86 16.26 13.21
CA HIS A 44 -12.80 17.27 13.08
C HIS A 44 -13.35 18.70 13.07
N GLU A 45 -14.44 18.96 12.33
CA GLU A 45 -15.11 20.27 12.28
C GLU A 45 -15.65 20.71 13.65
N ASN A 46 -15.95 19.75 14.54
CA ASN A 46 -16.37 20.00 15.92
C ASN A 46 -15.20 20.02 16.93
N GLY A 47 -13.94 19.98 16.47
CA GLY A 47 -12.76 19.94 17.32
C GLY A 47 -12.63 18.64 18.12
N ARG A 48 -13.14 17.52 17.57
CA ARG A 48 -13.21 16.21 18.23
C ARG A 48 -12.41 15.15 17.47
N THR A 49 -12.20 14.05 18.17
CA THR A 49 -11.45 12.87 17.75
C THR A 49 -12.33 11.62 17.84
N PRO A 50 -11.99 10.54 17.11
CA PRO A 50 -12.70 9.27 17.24
C PRO A 50 -12.82 8.77 18.69
N SER A 51 -11.79 8.96 19.53
CA SER A 51 -11.84 8.52 20.94
C SER A 51 -12.92 9.21 21.77
N ASP A 52 -13.35 10.42 21.40
CA ASP A 52 -14.42 11.14 22.11
C ASP A 52 -15.77 10.39 22.03
N LEU A 53 -15.95 9.53 21.01
CA LEU A 53 -17.14 8.69 20.86
C LEU A 53 -17.20 7.53 21.86
N LEU A 54 -16.11 7.24 22.58
CA LEU A 54 -16.07 6.23 23.64
C LEU A 54 -16.42 6.82 25.02
N GLY A 55 -16.51 8.15 25.12
CA GLY A 55 -16.77 8.87 26.36
C GLY A 55 -18.25 9.05 26.69
N ARG A 56 -18.52 9.72 27.82
CA ARG A 56 -19.89 9.98 28.30
C ARG A 56 -20.68 10.92 27.38
N ASP A 57 -19.99 11.81 26.66
CA ASP A 57 -20.61 12.78 25.75
C ASP A 57 -20.89 12.23 24.34
N ALA A 58 -20.69 10.91 24.14
CA ALA A 58 -20.88 10.26 22.84
C ALA A 58 -22.26 10.54 22.26
N GLN A 59 -23.33 10.48 23.06
CA GLN A 59 -24.69 10.71 22.58
C GLN A 59 -24.87 12.12 22.03
N ALA A 60 -24.44 13.14 22.77
CA ALA A 60 -24.51 14.53 22.31
C ALA A 60 -23.65 14.78 21.07
N LEU A 61 -22.51 14.08 20.94
CA LEU A 61 -21.67 14.14 19.74
C LEU A 61 -22.35 13.51 18.52
N LEU A 62 -22.95 12.33 18.70
CA LEU A 62 -23.71 11.65 17.65
C LEU A 62 -24.90 12.50 17.19
N ASP A 63 -25.58 13.17 18.13
CA ASP A 63 -26.68 14.08 17.82
C ASP A 63 -26.22 15.33 17.05
N ARG A 64 -25.03 15.87 17.34
CA ARG A 64 -24.41 16.96 16.56
C ARG A 64 -23.93 16.53 15.19
N CYS A 65 -23.59 15.26 15.00
CA CYS A 65 -23.19 14.68 13.73
C CYS A 65 -24.38 14.22 12.86
N ARG A 66 -25.63 14.50 13.30
CA ARG A 66 -26.86 14.15 12.56
C ARG A 66 -26.81 14.75 11.15
N GLY A 67 -26.81 13.86 10.15
CA GLY A 67 -26.68 14.19 8.73
C GLY A 67 -25.66 13.32 8.01
N ALA A 68 -24.64 12.80 8.72
CA ALA A 68 -23.65 11.91 8.13
C ALA A 68 -24.06 10.43 8.15
N LEU A 69 -24.65 9.95 9.27
CA LEU A 69 -24.95 8.53 9.52
C LEU A 69 -26.10 8.36 10.55
N ASP A 70 -26.68 7.15 10.60
CA ASP A 70 -27.62 6.73 11.63
C ASP A 70 -26.95 6.58 13.01
N GLY A 71 -27.42 7.34 14.00
CA GLY A 71 -26.89 7.33 15.36
C GLY A 71 -27.15 6.03 16.12
N GLU A 72 -28.20 5.27 15.78
CA GLU A 72 -28.46 3.96 16.39
C GLU A 72 -27.42 2.93 15.94
N ARG A 73 -27.16 2.84 14.62
CA ARG A 73 -26.07 2.02 14.08
C ARG A 73 -24.71 2.37 14.68
N LEU A 74 -24.39 3.66 14.84
CA LEU A 74 -23.13 4.08 15.45
C LEU A 74 -23.01 3.61 16.90
N ARG A 75 -24.07 3.73 17.71
CA ARG A 75 -24.09 3.18 19.08
C ARG A 75 -23.89 1.67 19.10
N ALA A 76 -24.58 0.95 18.21
CA ALA A 76 -24.45 -0.50 18.11
C ALA A 76 -23.02 -0.93 17.76
N LEU A 77 -22.35 -0.22 16.85
CA LEU A 77 -20.94 -0.48 16.47
C LEU A 77 -19.97 -0.20 17.63
N LEU A 78 -20.16 0.90 18.36
CA LEU A 78 -19.32 1.28 19.50
C LEU A 78 -19.50 0.35 20.71
N ALA A 79 -20.67 -0.30 20.84
CA ALA A 79 -20.94 -1.26 21.91
C ALA A 79 -20.22 -2.61 21.74
N ARG A 80 -19.52 -2.85 20.63
CA ARG A 80 -18.83 -4.12 20.32
C ARG A 80 -17.50 -4.31 21.06
N GLY A 81 -17.33 -3.71 22.24
CA GLY A 81 -16.07 -3.71 23.00
C GLY A 81 -15.54 -5.11 23.32
N PHE A 82 -16.42 -6.04 23.69
CA PHE A 82 -16.05 -7.43 23.98
C PHE A 82 -15.52 -8.16 22.73
N ALA A 83 -16.18 -8.01 21.59
CA ALA A 83 -15.74 -8.61 20.33
C ALA A 83 -14.38 -8.02 19.89
N LEU A 84 -14.16 -6.72 20.10
CA LEU A 84 -12.86 -6.11 19.85
C LEU A 84 -11.78 -6.68 20.76
N ALA A 85 -12.05 -6.86 22.07
CA ALA A 85 -11.08 -7.43 23.00
C ALA A 85 -10.66 -8.84 22.57
N GLN A 86 -11.61 -9.70 22.20
CA GLN A 86 -11.32 -11.04 21.68
C GLN A 86 -10.47 -11.00 20.40
N ALA A 87 -10.88 -10.18 19.43
CA ALA A 87 -10.15 -10.05 18.17
C ALA A 87 -8.73 -9.52 18.39
N TRP A 88 -8.57 -8.54 19.29
CA TRP A 88 -7.28 -7.96 19.64
C TRP A 88 -6.32 -9.00 20.20
N ASP A 89 -6.77 -9.80 21.16
CA ASP A 89 -5.95 -10.86 21.75
C ASP A 89 -5.55 -11.92 20.71
N GLU A 90 -6.45 -12.29 19.81
CA GLU A 90 -6.15 -13.20 18.70
C GLU A 90 -5.09 -12.64 17.73
N TRP A 91 -5.19 -11.35 17.38
CA TRP A 91 -4.23 -10.70 16.50
C TRP A 91 -2.85 -10.62 17.16
N GLN A 92 -2.79 -10.22 18.43
CA GLN A 92 -1.55 -10.16 19.20
C GLN A 92 -0.90 -11.53 19.35
N ALA A 93 -1.68 -12.57 19.63
CA ALA A 93 -1.19 -13.95 19.75
C ALA A 93 -0.55 -14.47 18.44
N ARG A 94 -0.94 -13.91 17.29
CA ARG A 94 -0.38 -14.22 15.96
C ARG A 94 0.74 -13.26 15.52
N GLY A 95 1.15 -12.31 16.36
CA GLY A 95 2.14 -11.29 16.01
C GLY A 95 1.64 -10.30 14.96
N ILE A 96 0.32 -10.12 14.86
CA ILE A 96 -0.30 -9.15 13.96
C ILE A 96 -0.51 -7.86 14.73
N TRP A 97 0.17 -6.81 14.30
CA TRP A 97 -0.05 -5.47 14.80
C TRP A 97 -1.15 -4.77 13.99
N VAL A 98 -1.72 -3.73 14.60
CA VAL A 98 -2.78 -2.90 14.02
C VAL A 98 -2.36 -1.44 14.16
N VAL A 99 -2.53 -0.67 13.08
CA VAL A 99 -2.35 0.79 13.12
C VAL A 99 -3.52 1.49 12.45
N SER A 100 -4.04 2.54 13.08
CA SER A 100 -5.09 3.38 12.49
C SER A 100 -4.52 4.68 11.89
N ARG A 101 -5.29 5.35 11.03
CA ARG A 101 -4.90 6.66 10.45
C ARG A 101 -4.66 7.75 11.51
N ALA A 102 -5.16 7.57 12.72
CA ALA A 102 -4.95 8.49 13.83
C ALA A 102 -3.57 8.33 14.48
N GLU A 103 -2.90 7.20 14.27
CA GLU A 103 -1.58 6.93 14.85
C GLU A 103 -0.44 7.54 14.03
N SER A 104 0.60 8.00 14.72
CA SER A 104 1.83 8.52 14.12
C SER A 104 2.62 7.47 13.33
N ARG A 105 2.41 6.18 13.66
CA ARG A 105 3.06 5.01 13.04
C ARG A 105 2.40 4.59 11.72
N TYR A 106 1.22 5.12 11.40
CA TYR A 106 0.58 4.83 10.12
C TYR A 106 1.46 5.33 8.96
N PRO A 107 1.73 4.52 7.91
CA PRO A 107 2.64 4.91 6.86
C PRO A 107 2.25 6.23 6.18
N LYS A 108 3.05 7.28 6.37
CA LYS A 108 2.81 8.63 5.86
C LYS A 108 2.73 8.63 4.34
N ARG A 109 3.63 7.90 3.68
CA ARG A 109 3.61 7.74 2.22
C ARG A 109 2.31 7.14 1.69
N LEU A 110 1.69 6.23 2.43
CA LEU A 110 0.39 5.67 2.07
C LEU A 110 -0.69 6.73 2.25
N ARG A 111 -0.73 7.35 3.43
CA ARG A 111 -1.71 8.36 3.79
C ARG A 111 -1.71 9.53 2.79
N ASP A 112 -0.55 10.10 2.54
CA ASP A 112 -0.39 11.28 1.68
C ASP A 112 -0.77 10.97 0.23
N ARG A 113 -0.54 9.71 -0.20
CA ARG A 113 -0.81 9.31 -1.58
C ARG A 113 -2.27 8.92 -1.82
N LEU A 114 -2.93 8.35 -0.82
CA LEU A 114 -4.32 7.91 -0.95
C LEU A 114 -5.31 8.96 -0.47
N GLU A 115 -4.87 9.89 0.38
CA GLU A 115 -5.68 10.94 0.97
C GLU A 115 -6.97 10.33 1.58
N ARG A 116 -8.14 10.75 1.08
CA ARG A 116 -9.45 10.23 1.51
C ARG A 116 -9.65 8.74 1.19
N SER A 117 -8.89 8.18 0.26
CA SER A 117 -8.93 6.75 -0.07
C SER A 117 -8.05 5.90 0.86
N ALA A 118 -7.32 6.50 1.80
CA ALA A 118 -6.49 5.76 2.75
C ALA A 118 -7.37 4.89 3.68
N PRO A 119 -7.08 3.59 3.84
CA PRO A 119 -7.81 2.71 4.75
C PRO A 119 -7.79 3.23 6.19
N PRO A 120 -8.90 3.18 6.96
CA PRO A 120 -8.96 3.65 8.34
C PRO A 120 -8.00 2.89 9.27
N VAL A 121 -7.82 1.60 8.99
CA VAL A 121 -7.01 0.64 9.74
C VAL A 121 -6.16 -0.16 8.76
N LEU A 122 -4.93 -0.46 9.17
CA LEU A 122 -4.06 -1.44 8.54
C LEU A 122 -3.72 -2.52 9.55
N PHE A 123 -3.77 -3.76 9.08
CA PHE A 123 -3.22 -4.91 9.77
C PHE A 123 -1.87 -5.22 9.15
N GLY A 124 -0.91 -5.64 9.98
CA GLY A 124 0.39 -6.04 9.46
C GLY A 124 1.16 -6.97 10.37
N CYS A 125 2.17 -7.61 9.80
CA CYS A 125 3.18 -8.38 10.53
C CYS A 125 4.56 -8.14 9.90
N GLY A 126 5.60 -8.19 10.75
CA GLY A 126 6.96 -7.79 10.37
C GLY A 126 7.22 -6.29 10.56
N GLU A 127 8.21 -5.76 9.83
CA GLU A 127 8.84 -4.46 10.10
C GLU A 127 8.12 -3.28 9.44
N LEU A 128 7.33 -2.52 10.22
CA LEU A 128 6.50 -1.41 9.75
C LEU A 128 7.32 -0.29 9.07
N THR A 129 8.56 -0.04 9.49
CA THR A 129 9.39 1.02 8.90
C THR A 129 9.70 0.79 7.41
N LEU A 130 9.60 -0.45 6.92
CA LEU A 130 9.74 -0.76 5.48
C LEU A 130 8.68 -0.06 4.62
N GLY A 131 7.50 0.23 5.18
CA GLY A 131 6.44 0.97 4.50
C GLY A 131 6.85 2.41 4.11
N GLU A 132 7.81 3.01 4.80
CA GLU A 132 8.26 4.39 4.53
C GLU A 132 9.40 4.47 3.51
N ARG A 133 10.15 3.38 3.31
CA ARG A 133 11.34 3.38 2.45
C ARG A 133 10.99 3.58 0.97
N GLY A 134 9.77 3.20 0.57
CA GLY A 134 9.39 3.09 -0.84
C GLY A 134 10.19 1.99 -1.55
N GLY A 135 9.78 1.63 -2.77
CA GLY A 135 10.36 0.45 -3.41
C GLY A 135 10.11 0.33 -4.90
N LEU A 136 10.49 -0.84 -5.41
CA LEU A 136 10.20 -1.33 -6.75
C LEU A 136 8.98 -2.24 -6.66
N ALA A 137 7.88 -1.85 -7.30
CA ALA A 137 6.72 -2.71 -7.41
C ALA A 137 6.93 -3.74 -8.52
N ILE A 138 6.84 -5.03 -8.17
CA ILE A 138 6.86 -6.13 -9.15
C ILE A 138 5.54 -6.86 -9.00
N VAL A 139 4.73 -6.86 -10.05
CA VAL A 139 3.38 -7.44 -10.05
C VAL A 139 3.13 -8.20 -11.33
N GLY A 140 2.35 -9.29 -11.25
CA GLY A 140 2.04 -10.06 -12.45
C GLY A 140 0.95 -11.10 -12.30
N SER A 141 0.91 -12.00 -13.29
CA SER A 141 -0.12 -13.04 -13.38
C SER A 141 0.01 -14.08 -12.25
N ARG A 142 -1.16 -14.59 -11.82
CA ARG A 142 -1.25 -15.79 -10.96
C ARG A 142 -1.01 -17.09 -11.73
N SER A 143 -1.29 -17.08 -13.02
CA SER A 143 -1.01 -18.14 -13.98
C SER A 143 0.18 -17.69 -14.82
N ALA A 144 1.36 -17.77 -14.23
CA ALA A 144 2.62 -17.35 -14.82
C ALA A 144 3.37 -18.57 -15.37
N THR A 145 4.08 -18.41 -16.48
CA THR A 145 4.96 -19.45 -17.02
C THR A 145 6.24 -19.57 -16.18
N ASP A 146 7.00 -20.65 -16.33
CA ASP A 146 8.28 -20.80 -15.63
C ASP A 146 9.26 -19.66 -15.98
N ASP A 147 9.24 -19.18 -17.22
CA ASP A 147 10.01 -18.02 -17.67
C ASP A 147 9.59 -16.74 -16.96
N ASP A 148 8.27 -16.51 -16.78
CA ASP A 148 7.76 -15.36 -16.03
C ASP A 148 8.20 -15.43 -14.55
N LEU A 149 8.18 -16.63 -13.95
CA LEU A 149 8.60 -16.84 -12.56
C LEU A 149 10.10 -16.63 -12.40
N ALA A 150 10.91 -17.15 -13.31
CA ALA A 150 12.36 -16.95 -13.33
C ALA A 150 12.70 -15.46 -13.50
N PHE A 151 12.01 -14.77 -14.43
CA PHE A 151 12.16 -13.34 -14.63
C PHE A 151 11.77 -12.54 -13.37
N ALA A 152 10.65 -12.88 -12.73
CA ALA A 152 10.20 -12.22 -11.51
C ALA A 152 11.21 -12.39 -10.36
N ARG A 153 11.71 -13.61 -10.13
CA ARG A 153 12.77 -13.91 -9.14
C ARG A 153 14.03 -13.11 -9.42
N ALA A 154 14.51 -13.10 -10.67
CA ALA A 154 15.71 -12.38 -11.07
C ALA A 154 15.58 -10.87 -10.84
N ASN A 155 14.42 -10.28 -11.15
CA ASN A 155 14.16 -8.87 -10.89
C ASN A 155 14.07 -8.56 -9.39
N GLY A 156 13.50 -9.47 -8.60
CA GLY A 156 13.49 -9.36 -7.14
C GLY A 156 14.89 -9.33 -6.55
N ALA A 157 15.74 -10.28 -6.96
CA ALA A 157 17.14 -10.34 -6.57
C ALA A 157 17.94 -9.10 -7.01
N LEU A 158 17.71 -8.64 -8.25
CA LEU A 158 18.36 -7.43 -8.76
C LEU A 158 17.95 -6.19 -7.94
N ALA A 159 16.68 -6.06 -7.60
CA ALA A 159 16.19 -4.96 -6.76
C ALA A 159 16.83 -4.97 -5.36
N ALA A 160 16.92 -6.15 -4.75
CA ALA A 160 17.60 -6.36 -3.47
C ALA A 160 19.08 -5.96 -3.54
N SER A 161 19.81 -6.41 -4.57
CA SER A 161 21.22 -6.05 -4.78
C SER A 161 21.44 -4.55 -4.97
N ALA A 162 20.44 -3.84 -5.52
CA ALA A 162 20.43 -2.39 -5.67
C ALA A 162 19.97 -1.65 -4.41
N GLY A 163 19.80 -2.34 -3.28
CA GLY A 163 19.34 -1.77 -2.01
C GLY A 163 17.89 -1.27 -2.05
N ARG A 164 17.05 -1.78 -2.97
CA ARG A 164 15.65 -1.40 -3.12
C ARG A 164 14.74 -2.41 -2.44
N VAL A 165 13.73 -1.90 -1.73
CA VAL A 165 12.64 -2.72 -1.21
C VAL A 165 11.78 -3.20 -2.38
N VAL A 166 11.44 -4.49 -2.42
CA VAL A 166 10.47 -5.03 -3.39
C VAL A 166 9.07 -4.92 -2.79
N VAL A 167 8.14 -4.36 -3.56
CA VAL A 167 6.73 -4.23 -3.19
C VAL A 167 5.90 -5.13 -4.11
N SER A 168 5.05 -5.98 -3.55
CA SER A 168 4.28 -6.97 -4.33
C SER A 168 2.95 -7.31 -3.65
N GLY A 169 2.01 -7.92 -4.37
CA GLY A 169 0.68 -8.29 -3.83
C GLY A 169 0.64 -9.61 -3.07
N GLY A 170 1.76 -10.35 -3.01
CA GLY A 170 1.86 -11.63 -2.31
C GLY A 170 1.00 -12.77 -2.87
N ALA A 171 0.40 -12.58 -4.06
CA ALA A 171 -0.36 -13.63 -4.72
C ALA A 171 0.56 -14.73 -5.26
N ARG A 172 0.02 -15.94 -5.42
CA ARG A 172 0.70 -17.03 -6.12
C ARG A 172 1.16 -16.55 -7.50
N GLY A 173 2.32 -17.01 -7.97
CA GLY A 173 2.87 -16.68 -9.28
C GLY A 173 3.97 -15.62 -9.21
N VAL A 174 3.89 -14.61 -10.08
CA VAL A 174 4.91 -13.54 -10.20
C VAL A 174 5.17 -12.83 -8.87
N ASP A 175 4.12 -12.57 -8.10
CA ASP A 175 4.20 -11.80 -6.87
C ASP A 175 5.06 -12.52 -5.82
N THR A 176 4.74 -13.78 -5.48
CA THR A 176 5.56 -14.62 -4.59
C THR A 176 6.97 -14.84 -5.15
N ALA A 177 7.11 -15.06 -6.46
CA ALA A 177 8.40 -15.26 -7.10
C ALA A 177 9.34 -14.05 -6.94
N ALA A 178 8.82 -12.84 -7.15
CA ALA A 178 9.58 -11.60 -6.96
C ALA A 178 9.96 -11.36 -5.49
N MET A 179 9.03 -11.63 -4.57
CA MET A 179 9.29 -11.53 -3.13
C MET A 179 10.39 -12.52 -2.71
N GLN A 180 10.30 -13.78 -3.14
CA GLN A 180 11.28 -14.80 -2.80
C GLN A 180 12.68 -14.43 -3.33
N GLY A 181 12.79 -14.03 -4.60
CA GLY A 181 14.08 -13.63 -5.17
C GLY A 181 14.73 -12.46 -4.44
N ALA A 182 13.94 -11.52 -3.91
CA ALA A 182 14.45 -10.43 -3.09
C ALA A 182 14.93 -10.90 -1.70
N LEU A 183 14.17 -11.78 -1.04
CA LEU A 183 14.52 -12.31 0.28
C LEU A 183 15.75 -13.22 0.23
N ASP A 184 15.87 -14.06 -0.80
CA ASP A 184 17.01 -14.95 -1.04
C ASP A 184 18.30 -14.15 -1.27
N ALA A 185 18.20 -13.00 -1.92
CA ALA A 185 19.32 -12.07 -2.13
C ALA A 185 19.61 -11.17 -0.91
N GLY A 186 19.00 -11.43 0.26
CA GLY A 186 19.22 -10.65 1.48
C GLY A 186 18.49 -9.29 1.51
N GLY A 187 17.62 -9.02 0.55
CA GLY A 187 16.88 -7.76 0.43
C GLY A 187 15.69 -7.65 1.39
N SER A 188 14.96 -6.53 1.27
CA SER A 188 13.73 -6.27 2.02
C SER A 188 12.50 -6.29 1.12
N VAL A 189 11.37 -6.73 1.68
CA VAL A 189 10.11 -6.94 0.96
C VAL A 189 8.93 -6.33 1.71
N VAL A 190 8.01 -5.74 0.96
CA VAL A 190 6.68 -5.31 1.42
C VAL A 190 5.62 -6.05 0.60
N GLY A 191 4.88 -6.96 1.24
CA GLY A 191 3.73 -7.66 0.65
C GLY A 191 2.43 -6.97 1.02
N VAL A 192 1.62 -6.56 0.04
CA VAL A 192 0.29 -5.99 0.24
C VAL A 192 -0.76 -7.03 -0.14
N LEU A 193 -1.23 -7.77 0.85
CA LEU A 193 -2.12 -8.91 0.64
C LEU A 193 -3.57 -8.44 0.45
N ALA A 194 -4.31 -9.15 -0.40
CA ALA A 194 -5.75 -8.94 -0.57
C ALA A 194 -6.58 -9.63 0.53
N ASP A 195 -6.01 -10.66 1.17
CA ASP A 195 -6.68 -11.53 2.13
C ASP A 195 -6.24 -11.25 3.57
N GLY A 196 -6.82 -11.97 4.53
CA GLY A 196 -6.46 -11.87 5.94
C GLY A 196 -5.01 -12.32 6.22
N LEU A 197 -4.38 -11.70 7.20
CA LEU A 197 -2.99 -11.96 7.57
C LEU A 197 -2.79 -13.18 8.49
N ALA A 198 -3.86 -13.77 9.04
CA ALA A 198 -3.75 -14.84 10.03
C ALA A 198 -2.82 -15.98 9.60
N ARG A 199 -2.95 -16.45 8.36
CA ARG A 199 -2.10 -17.52 7.83
C ARG A 199 -0.68 -17.03 7.54
N ALA A 200 -0.55 -15.88 6.90
CA ALA A 200 0.74 -15.35 6.46
C ALA A 200 1.65 -14.96 7.64
N ALA A 201 1.07 -14.52 8.76
CA ALA A 201 1.79 -14.14 9.98
C ALA A 201 2.45 -15.33 10.68
N VAL A 202 1.89 -16.53 10.56
CA VAL A 202 2.42 -17.77 11.17
C VAL A 202 3.15 -18.67 10.18
N ASP A 203 3.26 -18.26 8.92
CA ASP A 203 3.94 -19.03 7.88
C ASP A 203 5.43 -19.15 8.19
N ARG A 204 5.93 -20.39 8.19
CA ARG A 204 7.32 -20.69 8.54
C ARG A 204 8.31 -20.05 7.56
N SER A 205 7.93 -19.92 6.29
CA SER A 205 8.76 -19.31 5.24
C SER A 205 9.04 -17.83 5.48
N HIS A 206 8.17 -17.14 6.21
CA HIS A 206 8.30 -15.72 6.52
C HIS A 206 9.08 -15.43 7.81
N ARG A 207 9.24 -16.43 8.69
CA ARG A 207 9.74 -16.20 10.06
C ARG A 207 11.12 -15.55 10.10
N ASP A 208 12.08 -16.08 9.35
CA ASP A 208 13.45 -15.53 9.31
C ASP A 208 13.44 -14.08 8.80
N ALA A 209 12.73 -13.83 7.70
CA ALA A 209 12.64 -12.51 7.10
C ALA A 209 11.93 -11.49 8.02
N MET A 210 10.92 -11.91 8.79
CA MET A 210 10.26 -11.07 9.78
C MET A 210 11.19 -10.76 10.96
N GLN A 211 11.87 -11.78 11.51
CA GLN A 211 12.79 -11.62 12.65
C GLN A 211 14.00 -10.76 12.31
N SER A 212 14.50 -10.85 11.08
CA SER A 212 15.60 -10.01 10.58
C SER A 212 15.16 -8.61 10.13
N GLY A 213 13.88 -8.24 10.30
CA GLY A 213 13.36 -6.92 9.92
C GLY A 213 13.33 -6.66 8.41
N ARG A 214 13.37 -7.73 7.59
CA ARG A 214 13.43 -7.65 6.12
C ARG A 214 12.06 -7.82 5.46
N LEU A 215 11.05 -8.28 6.18
CA LEU A 215 9.71 -8.48 5.64
C LEU A 215 8.68 -7.63 6.37
N LEU A 216 7.80 -7.02 5.58
CA LEU A 216 6.55 -6.40 6.02
C LEU A 216 5.41 -6.98 5.19
N LEU A 217 4.39 -7.53 5.84
CA LEU A 217 3.13 -7.89 5.20
C LEU A 217 2.03 -6.97 5.71
N LEU A 218 1.19 -6.46 4.80
CA LEU A 218 0.11 -5.51 5.07
C LEU A 218 -1.20 -6.03 4.47
N SER A 219 -2.31 -5.81 5.17
CA SER A 219 -3.65 -6.03 4.65
C SER A 219 -4.64 -5.04 5.23
N THR A 220 -5.70 -4.75 4.48
CA THR A 220 -6.88 -4.01 4.95
C THR A 220 -8.04 -4.94 5.30
N ALA A 221 -7.92 -6.23 4.95
CA ALA A 221 -8.92 -7.23 5.29
C ALA A 221 -8.80 -7.60 6.77
N ASP A 222 -9.93 -8.02 7.36
CA ASP A 222 -9.93 -8.61 8.69
C ASP A 222 -8.89 -9.75 8.75
N PRO A 223 -8.00 -9.80 9.75
CA PRO A 223 -6.96 -10.81 9.81
C PRO A 223 -7.48 -12.26 9.74
N ALA A 224 -8.69 -12.50 10.25
CA ALA A 224 -9.34 -13.81 10.23
C ALA A 224 -10.12 -14.10 8.94
N ALA A 225 -10.21 -13.15 8.00
CA ALA A 225 -10.81 -13.40 6.71
C ALA A 225 -10.00 -14.47 5.96
N ALA A 226 -10.63 -15.65 5.74
CA ALA A 226 -10.19 -16.59 4.72
C ALA A 226 -10.23 -15.91 3.33
N GLU A 227 -9.63 -16.53 2.30
CA GLU A 227 -9.80 -16.13 0.88
C GLU A 227 -11.30 -16.00 0.57
N ALA A 228 -11.88 -14.82 0.82
CA ALA A 228 -13.26 -14.56 0.53
C ALA A 228 -13.31 -14.33 -0.97
N ALA A 229 -13.84 -15.30 -1.70
CA ALA A 229 -14.04 -15.21 -3.14
C ALA A 229 -14.89 -13.99 -3.57
N THR A 230 -15.49 -13.22 -2.64
CA THR A 230 -16.60 -12.35 -3.00
C THR A 230 -16.73 -11.02 -2.22
N ASP A 231 -15.72 -10.54 -1.50
CA ASP A 231 -15.76 -9.14 -1.03
C ASP A 231 -14.83 -8.26 -1.87
N ARG A 232 -15.43 -7.64 -2.89
CA ARG A 232 -14.75 -6.83 -3.90
C ARG A 232 -14.35 -5.49 -3.31
N LEU A 233 -13.16 -5.43 -2.70
CA LEU A 233 -12.31 -4.27 -2.99
C LEU A 233 -12.15 -4.18 -4.51
N PRO A 234 -12.25 -2.99 -5.14
CA PRO A 234 -11.90 -2.85 -6.54
C PRO A 234 -10.44 -3.29 -6.69
N ARG A 235 -10.22 -4.50 -7.20
CA ARG A 235 -8.90 -5.16 -7.40
C ARG A 235 -7.94 -4.38 -8.31
N ARG A 236 -8.31 -3.17 -8.75
CA ARG A 236 -7.59 -2.22 -9.61
C ARG A 236 -6.93 -1.09 -8.82
N ARG A 237 -6.71 -1.28 -7.52
CA ARG A 237 -6.33 -0.23 -6.57
C ARG A 237 -5.04 -0.55 -5.82
N PHE A 238 -4.11 -1.37 -6.30
CA PHE A 238 -2.74 -1.32 -5.73
C PHE A 238 -1.64 -1.42 -6.79
N ALA A 239 -2.01 -1.89 -7.98
CA ALA A 239 -1.27 -1.72 -9.21
C ALA A 239 -2.24 -1.30 -10.31
N THR A 240 -1.92 -0.25 -11.09
CA THR A 240 -2.11 -0.22 -12.56
C THR A 240 -1.79 1.16 -13.17
N THR A 241 -1.11 1.16 -14.33
CA THR A 241 -1.23 2.21 -15.36
C THR A 241 -2.43 1.91 -16.30
N PRO A 242 -2.91 2.86 -17.12
CA PRO A 242 -4.29 3.32 -17.09
C PRO A 242 -5.13 2.78 -18.26
N SER A 243 -6.39 2.46 -17.97
CA SER A 243 -7.50 2.66 -18.91
C SER A 243 -8.82 2.64 -18.14
N GLY A 244 -9.59 3.74 -18.27
CA GLY A 244 -11.00 3.81 -17.91
C GLY A 244 -11.31 4.27 -16.48
N LEU A 245 -11.84 5.49 -16.38
CA LEU A 245 -12.55 6.14 -15.26
C LEU A 245 -12.65 5.34 -13.95
N GLY A 246 -11.79 5.67 -12.99
CA GLY A 246 -11.87 5.22 -11.61
C GLY A 246 -10.55 5.49 -10.90
N ARG A 247 -10.52 6.46 -9.98
CA ARG A 247 -9.28 6.86 -9.27
C ARG A 247 -8.69 5.64 -8.54
N SER A 248 -7.49 5.23 -8.96
CA SER A 248 -6.80 4.03 -8.51
C SER A 248 -5.83 4.35 -7.37
N ILE A 249 -5.81 3.48 -6.36
CA ILE A 249 -4.77 3.43 -5.33
C ILE A 249 -3.56 2.73 -5.98
N GLY A 250 -2.36 3.22 -5.74
CA GLY A 250 -1.14 2.61 -6.28
C GLY A 250 0.04 2.98 -5.41
N TRP A 251 1.06 2.13 -5.32
CA TRP A 251 2.33 2.46 -4.66
C TRP A 251 3.39 2.72 -5.73
N GLY A 252 3.32 3.88 -6.39
CA GLY A 252 4.32 4.29 -7.38
C GLY A 252 3.81 5.36 -8.36
N PRO A 253 4.59 6.42 -8.68
CA PRO A 253 4.16 7.47 -9.59
C PRO A 253 3.82 6.89 -10.98
N PRO A 254 3.03 7.60 -11.81
CA PRO A 254 2.86 7.21 -13.22
C PRO A 254 4.23 7.22 -13.92
N ALA A 255 4.59 6.13 -14.58
CA ALA A 255 5.88 6.01 -15.27
C ALA A 255 5.73 5.48 -16.71
N ARG A 256 6.65 5.93 -17.58
CA ARG A 256 6.78 5.60 -19.00
C ARG A 256 7.05 4.10 -19.23
N ARG A 257 6.63 3.59 -20.39
CA ARG A 257 6.75 2.17 -20.80
C ARG A 257 8.21 1.67 -20.70
N PRO A 258 8.46 0.52 -20.04
CA PRO A 258 9.78 -0.13 -20.05
C PRO A 258 10.01 -0.96 -21.31
N ARG A 259 11.25 -1.46 -21.47
CA ARG A 259 11.75 -2.42 -22.50
C ARG A 259 10.83 -3.65 -22.64
N PRO A 260 10.88 -4.42 -23.76
CA PRO A 260 10.05 -5.63 -23.91
C PRO A 260 10.17 -6.54 -22.69
N GLN A 261 9.04 -6.74 -22.02
CA GLN A 261 8.86 -7.62 -20.86
C GLN A 261 8.04 -8.83 -21.31
N PRO A 262 8.23 -10.01 -20.71
CA PRO A 262 7.31 -11.12 -20.93
C PRO A 262 5.89 -10.67 -20.50
N THR A 263 4.88 -11.11 -21.26
CA THR A 263 3.51 -10.58 -21.22
C THR A 263 2.84 -10.68 -19.85
N GLY A 264 3.35 -11.53 -18.94
CA GLY A 264 2.80 -11.80 -17.62
C GLY A 264 3.38 -10.99 -16.45
N CYS A 265 4.49 -10.26 -16.62
CA CYS A 265 5.20 -9.58 -15.53
C CYS A 265 5.37 -8.07 -15.78
N ARG A 266 5.11 -7.23 -14.77
CA ARG A 266 5.34 -5.78 -14.82
C ARG A 266 6.20 -5.32 -13.66
N VAL A 267 7.20 -4.51 -14.00
CA VAL A 267 8.14 -3.89 -13.05
C VAL A 267 7.95 -2.37 -13.07
N VAL A 268 7.64 -1.76 -11.92
CA VAL A 268 7.33 -0.34 -11.77
C VAL A 268 8.13 0.27 -10.63
N ALA A 269 8.98 1.25 -10.91
CA ALA A 269 9.81 1.91 -9.90
C ALA A 269 9.15 3.18 -9.33
N SER A 270 9.28 3.40 -8.02
CA SER A 270 8.96 4.70 -7.41
C SER A 270 10.09 5.73 -7.59
N ARG A 271 9.74 6.98 -7.93
CA ARG A 271 10.70 8.11 -7.94
C ARG A 271 11.02 8.52 -6.49
N ARG A 272 12.30 8.82 -6.21
CA ARG A 272 12.68 9.54 -4.98
C ARG A 272 12.06 10.95 -5.00
N PRO A 273 11.68 11.53 -3.86
CA PRO A 273 11.66 12.99 -3.75
C PRO A 273 13.07 13.50 -4.10
N ARG A 274 13.17 14.56 -4.91
CA ARG A 274 14.45 15.17 -5.28
C ARG A 274 15.18 15.57 -3.99
N GLN A 275 16.18 14.80 -3.59
CA GLN A 275 17.31 15.34 -2.85
C GLN A 275 18.37 15.69 -3.88
N ALA A 276 18.75 16.96 -3.90
CA ALA A 276 19.84 17.47 -4.72
C ALA A 276 21.15 16.83 -4.27
N SER A 277 21.71 15.95 -5.10
CA SER A 277 23.11 15.54 -5.08
C SER A 277 23.32 14.58 -6.24
N ALA A 278 23.83 15.11 -7.35
CA ALA A 278 24.33 14.31 -8.46
C ALA A 278 25.74 13.82 -8.12
N ALA A 279 25.96 12.51 -8.17
CA ALA A 279 27.29 11.92 -8.31
C ALA A 279 27.21 10.91 -9.48
N PRO A 280 28.07 11.02 -10.51
CA PRO A 280 28.01 10.13 -11.66
C PRO A 280 28.73 8.82 -11.36
N LEU A 281 28.04 7.69 -11.49
CA LEU A 281 28.67 6.37 -11.60
C LEU A 281 28.96 6.09 -13.07
N ALA A 282 30.22 6.27 -13.45
CA ALA A 282 30.78 5.83 -14.73
C ALA A 282 31.61 4.55 -14.51
N GLY A 283 31.45 3.57 -15.41
CA GLY A 283 32.24 2.33 -15.50
C GLY A 283 31.62 1.16 -14.72
N ALA A 284 31.50 -0.07 -15.23
CA ALA A 284 31.88 -0.67 -16.51
C ALA A 284 31.05 -1.95 -16.68
N LEU A 285 30.46 -2.19 -17.86
CA LEU A 285 29.97 -3.50 -18.31
C LEU A 285 30.11 -3.55 -19.84
N ARG A 286 31.06 -4.35 -20.34
CA ARG A 286 31.07 -4.86 -21.72
C ARG A 286 30.66 -6.34 -21.65
N PRO A 287 29.56 -6.76 -22.29
CA PRO A 287 29.36 -8.16 -22.65
C PRO A 287 29.97 -8.45 -24.04
N PRO A 288 30.29 -9.73 -24.37
CA PRO A 288 30.89 -10.09 -25.64
C PRO A 288 29.89 -10.03 -26.80
N GLU A 289 30.43 -9.73 -27.97
CA GLU A 289 29.74 -9.52 -29.24
C GLU A 289 29.23 -10.82 -29.89
N SER A 290 27.97 -10.83 -30.30
CA SER A 290 27.56 -11.58 -31.50
C SER A 290 26.37 -10.89 -32.18
N SER A 291 26.72 -10.07 -33.17
CA SER A 291 25.99 -9.75 -34.41
C SER A 291 24.46 -9.56 -34.39
N ARG A 292 24.01 -8.32 -34.58
CA ARG A 292 23.46 -7.83 -35.88
C ARG A 292 23.08 -6.33 -35.76
N ARG A 293 23.86 -5.51 -36.47
CA ARG A 293 23.67 -4.11 -36.94
C ARG A 293 22.63 -3.24 -36.20
N ALA A 294 23.12 -2.28 -35.41
CA ALA A 294 22.41 -1.06 -35.08
C ALA A 294 23.22 0.15 -35.57
N THR A 295 22.66 0.91 -36.50
CA THR A 295 23.15 2.23 -36.89
C THR A 295 22.93 3.20 -35.72
N ILE A 296 24.01 3.77 -35.20
CA ILE A 296 24.00 4.75 -34.11
C ILE A 296 23.71 6.13 -34.71
N LEU A 297 22.51 6.67 -34.51
CA LEU A 297 22.27 8.11 -34.63
C LEU A 297 22.63 8.76 -33.29
N ARG A 298 23.71 9.55 -33.29
CA ARG A 298 24.08 10.42 -32.18
C ARG A 298 23.07 11.58 -32.08
N PRO A 299 22.65 11.98 -30.87
CA PRO A 299 21.82 13.16 -30.69
C PRO A 299 22.67 14.43 -30.87
N THR A 300 22.22 15.32 -31.76
CA THR A 300 22.71 16.71 -31.87
C THR A 300 22.09 17.58 -30.78
N ASP A 301 22.92 18.40 -30.15
CA ASP A 301 22.57 19.43 -29.16
C ASP A 301 21.59 20.49 -29.69
N PRO A 302 20.85 21.18 -28.80
CA PRO A 302 19.80 22.13 -29.17
C PRO A 302 20.38 23.48 -29.62
N MET A 303 20.02 23.91 -30.83
CA MET A 303 20.36 25.23 -31.36
C MET A 303 19.38 26.30 -30.85
N ARG A 304 19.98 27.44 -30.49
CA ARG A 304 19.39 28.66 -29.93
C ARG A 304 18.26 29.24 -30.76
N ALA A 305 17.27 29.80 -30.08
CA ALA A 305 16.35 30.78 -30.62
C ALA A 305 17.11 32.07 -31.02
N SER A 306 16.95 32.51 -32.26
CA SER A 306 17.30 33.85 -32.72
C SER A 306 16.04 34.58 -33.17
N THR A 307 15.64 35.54 -32.35
CA THR A 307 14.78 36.67 -32.68
C THR A 307 15.46 37.51 -33.77
N SER A 308 14.78 37.76 -34.89
CA SER A 308 15.14 38.83 -35.82
C SER A 308 13.98 39.82 -35.95
N ALA A 309 14.15 40.96 -35.27
CA ALA A 309 13.38 42.17 -35.48
C ALA A 309 14.33 43.25 -36.02
N SER A 310 14.09 43.71 -37.23
CA SER A 310 14.53 45.00 -37.80
C SER A 310 13.86 45.13 -39.17
N ARG A 311 13.34 46.25 -39.65
CA ARG A 311 13.32 47.64 -39.21
C ARG A 311 12.25 48.35 -40.07
N CYS A 312 11.68 49.42 -39.55
CA CYS A 312 10.93 50.43 -40.30
C CYS A 312 11.79 51.11 -41.37
N SER A 313 11.18 51.46 -42.50
CA SER A 313 11.38 52.74 -43.19
C SER A 313 10.20 53.04 -44.10
N ALA A 314 9.57 54.20 -43.87
CA ALA A 314 8.62 54.86 -44.77
C ALA A 314 9.32 55.34 -46.05
N THR A 315 8.57 55.54 -47.15
CA THR A 315 8.39 56.82 -47.88
C THR A 315 7.71 56.54 -49.24
N ALA A 316 6.73 57.39 -49.58
CA ALA A 316 6.05 57.63 -50.87
C ALA A 316 5.10 56.56 -51.41
#